data_AF-A0A5C3Q7Q0-F1
#
_entry.id   AF-A0A5C3Q7Q0-F1
#
_cell.length_a   1.000
_cell.length_b   1.000
_cell.length_c   1.000
_cell.angle_alpha   90.00
_cell.angle_beta   90.00
_cell.angle_gamma   90.00
#
_symmetry.space_group_name_H-M   'P 1'
#
loop_
_entity.id
_entity.type
_entity.pdbx_description
1 polymer ?
#
loop_
_entity_poly.entity_id
_entity_poly.type
_entity_poly.pdbx_seq_one_letter_code
_entity_poly.pdbx_strand_id
1 'polypeptide(L)'
;MKALALLPNDILYEIFLLVTEAKDQLAYNAFQWDQRLAPWNLAATCKRWRTLSLDSPRLWTNFHFLNHTCISTSRNPSPHHTCINHVGVLRYYLALDRARDRPLTVIASTGGKVHDCCASMLTIASFRPRTTWKALKMGSAIADMIPWPRIRTQLSTLRTLDFDNHLYVYPEDARSSGITSLYLPPALANLEDLRRVRVDGWNGEIFPPESFANLLPWSRLQVLCILGYAGGTAPILSLLALCHNLHSFRLHCKRHLSPLEDPTNFPPGSEVITQLHDVELEAAFFAGISRSAPISSIFPLIRTPNLTTMRFGLVHFSDFEDPDLKPTDEQAILDLVRRSNCKVVNFEVEITSFPFNPDTPLLLKELKDLRSFTLGHRVNWGDIKETGVCACADGFLEQLIDAEDGMVPCGLPQLEHLKLRNLTFEPALLIQIVESRIASEEFASIRRLDIEFSFQEEVTHLPLYRRVLCDRLEPYDGLEIHFGTVSSARGGVSEHFSHLDDDR
;
A
#
# COMPACT_ATOMS: atom_id res chain seq x y z
N MET A 1 16.32 -2.60 32.65
CA MET A 1 16.02 -1.16 32.87
C MET A 1 17.24 -0.27 33.14
N LYS A 2 18.27 -0.67 33.91
CA LYS A 2 19.45 0.18 34.19
C LYS A 2 20.18 0.67 32.91
N ALA A 3 20.25 -0.16 31.87
CA ALA A 3 20.86 0.22 30.59
C ALA A 3 20.17 1.41 29.91
N LEU A 4 18.82 1.46 29.92
CA LEU A 4 18.06 2.57 29.32
C LEU A 4 18.25 3.90 30.07
N ALA A 5 18.53 3.85 31.37
CA ALA A 5 18.79 5.05 32.16
C ALA A 5 20.13 5.73 31.81
N LEU A 6 21.06 4.98 31.21
CA LEU A 6 22.40 5.45 30.82
C LEU A 6 22.47 5.92 29.36
N LEU A 7 21.47 5.63 28.54
CA LEU A 7 21.44 6.08 27.14
C LEU A 7 21.52 7.61 27.08
N PRO A 8 22.26 8.20 26.14
CA PRO A 8 22.22 9.65 25.84
C PRO A 8 20.82 10.16 25.45
N ASN A 9 20.57 11.47 25.62
CA ASN A 9 19.24 12.06 25.37
C ASN A 9 18.83 12.02 23.88
N ASP A 10 19.78 12.17 22.97
CA ASP A 10 19.63 12.08 21.52
C ASP A 10 19.22 10.67 21.10
N ILE A 11 19.90 9.63 21.59
CA ILE A 11 19.52 8.23 21.32
C ILE A 11 18.13 7.94 21.89
N LEU A 12 17.85 8.41 23.11
CA LEU A 12 16.53 8.25 23.73
C LEU A 12 15.43 8.97 22.94
N TYR A 13 15.73 10.14 22.37
CA TYR A 13 14.82 10.90 21.52
C TYR A 13 14.52 10.18 20.21
N GLU A 14 15.54 9.61 19.54
CA GLU A 14 15.33 8.79 18.33
C GLU A 14 14.48 7.55 18.64
N ILE A 15 14.71 6.88 19.78
CA ILE A 15 13.83 5.79 20.24
C ILE A 15 12.40 6.30 20.44
N PHE A 16 12.21 7.48 21.04
CA PHE A 16 10.88 8.05 21.23
C PHE A 16 10.20 8.34 19.89
N LEU A 17 10.92 8.90 18.92
CA LEU A 17 10.42 9.12 17.57
C LEU A 17 9.96 7.81 16.95
N LEU A 18 10.81 6.79 16.97
CA LEU A 18 10.46 5.45 16.46
C LEU A 18 9.21 4.90 17.15
N VAL A 19 9.09 4.99 18.47
CA VAL A 19 7.90 4.52 19.20
C VAL A 19 6.65 5.35 18.85
N THR A 20 6.80 6.65 18.59
CA THR A 20 5.67 7.51 18.24
C THR A 20 5.24 7.42 16.77
N GLU A 21 6.18 7.14 15.87
CA GLU A 21 6.01 7.04 14.40
C GLU A 21 5.66 5.60 13.98
N ALA A 22 6.17 4.56 14.66
CA ALA A 22 5.90 3.14 14.34
C ALA A 22 4.43 2.70 14.58
N LYS A 23 3.56 3.61 15.02
CA LYS A 23 2.14 3.32 15.29
C LYS A 23 1.33 3.01 14.05
N ASP A 24 1.80 3.45 12.89
CA ASP A 24 1.02 3.31 11.67
C ASP A 24 1.03 1.85 11.18
N GLN A 25 2.12 1.09 11.38
CA GLN A 25 2.33 -0.28 10.85
C GLN A 25 1.40 -1.38 11.41
N LEU A 26 0.71 -1.13 12.53
CA LEU A 26 -0.13 -2.16 13.16
C LEU A 26 -1.60 -1.93 12.79
N ALA A 27 -2.12 -2.86 11.98
CA ALA A 27 -3.49 -2.88 11.46
C ALA A 27 -4.53 -2.33 12.46
N TYR A 28 -5.46 -1.51 11.95
CA TYR A 28 -6.54 -0.77 12.63
C TYR A 28 -7.38 -1.58 13.64
N ASN A 29 -7.21 -2.90 13.66
CA ASN A 29 -8.00 -3.87 14.42
C ASN A 29 -7.48 -4.14 15.85
N ALA A 30 -6.28 -3.65 16.23
CA ALA A 30 -5.79 -3.81 17.59
C ALA A 30 -6.14 -2.61 18.47
N PHE A 31 -7.02 -2.84 19.46
CA PHE A 31 -7.41 -1.92 20.54
C PHE A 31 -6.25 -1.53 21.50
N GLN A 32 -5.01 -1.41 21.02
CA GLN A 32 -3.86 -1.07 21.85
C GLN A 32 -3.81 0.45 22.13
N TRP A 33 -4.69 0.91 23.01
CA TRP A 33 -4.75 2.29 23.52
C TRP A 33 -3.39 2.81 24.03
N ASP A 34 -2.56 1.90 24.55
CA ASP A 34 -1.22 2.23 25.09
C ASP A 34 -0.25 2.73 24.02
N GLN A 35 -0.38 2.26 22.78
CA GLN A 35 0.42 2.78 21.68
C GLN A 35 -0.08 4.16 21.25
N ARG A 36 -1.40 4.40 21.24
CA ARG A 36 -2.00 5.64 20.74
C ARG A 36 -1.59 6.87 21.57
N LEU A 37 -1.42 6.71 22.88
CA LEU A 37 -0.97 7.76 23.80
C LEU A 37 0.57 7.86 23.97
N ALA A 38 1.38 7.27 23.08
CA ALA A 38 2.84 7.13 23.31
C ALA A 38 3.57 8.38 23.83
N PRO A 39 3.42 9.62 23.30
CA PRO A 39 4.13 10.77 23.87
C PRO A 39 3.78 11.03 25.35
N TRP A 40 2.53 10.79 25.73
CA TRP A 40 2.07 10.91 27.12
C TRP A 40 2.61 9.79 28.00
N ASN A 41 2.62 8.56 27.49
CA ASN A 41 3.11 7.39 28.21
C ASN A 41 4.63 7.47 28.45
N LEU A 42 5.39 7.92 27.45
CA LEU A 42 6.83 8.22 27.57
C LEU A 42 7.07 9.32 28.61
N ALA A 43 6.28 10.39 28.58
CA ALA A 43 6.38 11.47 29.56
C ALA A 43 5.97 11.06 31.00
N ALA A 44 5.25 9.94 31.15
CA ALA A 44 4.87 9.40 32.45
C ALA A 44 5.96 8.51 33.08
N THR A 45 6.91 7.99 32.30
CA THR A 45 7.87 6.96 32.76
C THR A 45 8.81 7.44 33.87
N CYS A 46 9.56 8.53 33.65
CA CYS A 46 10.42 9.13 34.67
C CYS A 46 10.65 10.63 34.41
N LYS A 47 11.24 11.35 35.37
CA LYS A 47 11.50 12.81 35.23
C LYS A 47 12.29 13.16 33.97
N ARG A 48 13.34 12.38 33.67
CA ARG A 48 14.20 12.60 32.50
C ARG A 48 13.42 12.43 31.19
N TRP A 49 12.64 11.36 31.08
CA TRP A 49 11.81 11.08 29.90
C TRP A 49 10.74 12.15 29.72
N ARG A 50 10.13 12.61 30.82
CA ARG A 50 9.18 13.72 30.82
C ARG A 50 9.77 14.98 30.24
N THR A 51 10.91 15.43 30.75
CA THR A 51 11.60 16.63 30.24
C THR A 51 11.89 16.48 28.76
N LEU A 52 12.49 15.36 28.34
CA LEU A 52 12.81 15.11 26.94
C LEU A 52 11.56 15.11 26.05
N SER A 53 10.48 14.45 26.47
CA SER A 53 9.22 14.41 25.71
C SER A 53 8.59 15.80 25.60
N LEU A 54 8.53 16.57 26.69
CA LEU A 54 7.93 17.91 26.70
C LEU A 54 8.75 18.93 25.90
N ASP A 55 10.07 18.81 25.89
CA ASP A 55 10.99 19.71 25.19
C ASP A 55 11.12 19.42 23.69
N SER A 56 10.49 18.35 23.21
CA SER A 56 10.64 17.85 21.83
C SER A 56 9.34 18.00 21.02
N PRO A 57 9.12 19.13 20.32
CA PRO A 57 7.88 19.42 19.60
C PRO A 57 7.44 18.36 18.59
N ARG A 58 8.40 17.70 17.92
CA ARG A 58 8.11 16.68 16.89
C ARG A 58 7.33 15.47 17.45
N LEU A 59 7.47 15.15 18.75
CA LEU A 59 6.69 14.05 19.36
C LEU A 59 5.20 14.37 19.48
N TRP A 60 4.81 15.64 19.27
CA TRP A 60 3.45 16.13 19.46
C TRP A 60 2.76 16.53 18.16
N THR A 61 3.35 16.25 16.99
CA THR A 61 2.80 16.66 15.69
C THR A 61 1.74 15.70 15.12
N ASN A 62 1.59 14.50 15.67
CA ASN A 62 0.60 13.52 15.21
C ASN A 62 -0.66 13.54 16.10
N PHE A 63 -1.77 13.98 15.52
CA PHE A 63 -3.06 14.19 16.17
C PHE A 63 -4.04 13.10 15.74
N HIS A 64 -4.23 12.08 16.56
CA HIS A 64 -5.14 10.97 16.24
C HIS A 64 -6.38 10.93 17.14
N PHE A 65 -7.58 11.05 16.57
CA PHE A 65 -8.84 11.10 17.33
C PHE A 65 -9.15 9.86 18.17
N LEU A 66 -8.53 8.72 17.86
CA LEU A 66 -8.60 7.55 18.73
C LEU A 66 -7.88 7.76 20.08
N ASN A 67 -7.21 8.88 20.32
CA ASN A 67 -6.73 9.31 21.64
C ASN A 67 -7.83 9.88 22.55
N HIS A 68 -9.05 10.01 22.03
CA HIS A 68 -10.20 10.52 22.76
C HIS A 68 -11.26 9.43 22.89
N THR A 69 -11.51 9.00 24.12
CA THR A 69 -12.66 8.13 24.43
C THR A 69 -13.88 9.01 24.63
N CYS A 70 -14.77 9.06 23.65
CA CYS A 70 -16.02 9.83 23.77
C CYS A 70 -16.88 9.22 24.88
N ILE A 71 -17.28 10.05 25.85
CA ILE A 71 -18.23 9.66 26.90
C ILE A 71 -19.51 10.42 26.62
N SER A 72 -20.57 9.69 26.25
CA SER A 72 -21.92 10.24 26.10
C SER A 72 -22.72 9.98 27.36
N THR A 73 -23.52 10.95 27.79
CA THR A 73 -24.47 10.80 28.90
C THR A 73 -25.75 10.07 28.49
N SER A 74 -26.03 9.95 27.19
CA SER A 74 -27.21 9.28 26.67
C SER A 74 -26.96 7.79 26.43
N ARG A 75 -27.91 6.95 26.84
CA ARG A 75 -27.93 5.52 26.51
C ARG A 75 -28.10 5.27 25.00
N ASN A 76 -28.75 6.19 24.30
CA ASN A 76 -28.94 6.14 22.85
C ASN A 76 -28.08 7.21 22.19
N PRO A 77 -26.90 6.85 21.65
CA PRO A 77 -26.02 7.80 21.02
C PRO A 77 -26.64 8.30 19.70
N SER A 78 -27.30 9.45 19.75
CA SER A 78 -27.58 10.35 18.62
C SER A 78 -26.25 10.90 18.09
N PRO A 79 -26.15 11.18 16.78
CA PRO A 79 -24.97 11.83 16.20
C PRO A 79 -24.60 13.15 16.91
N HIS A 80 -25.55 13.82 17.56
CA HIS A 80 -25.37 15.15 18.16
C HIS A 80 -25.08 15.16 19.67
N HIS A 81 -24.42 14.12 20.21
CA HIS A 81 -24.09 14.11 21.64
C HIS A 81 -22.87 14.94 21.96
N THR A 82 -23.05 15.85 22.92
CA THR A 82 -21.94 16.59 23.54
C THR A 82 -21.11 15.63 24.40
N CYS A 83 -19.85 15.43 24.00
CA CYS A 83 -18.92 14.65 24.80
C CYS A 83 -18.54 15.37 26.10
N ILE A 84 -18.62 14.65 27.23
CA ILE A 84 -18.23 15.19 28.56
C ILE A 84 -16.78 14.87 28.96
N ASN A 85 -16.00 14.20 28.10
CA ASN A 85 -14.60 13.88 28.38
C ASN A 85 -13.68 15.08 28.14
N HIS A 86 -13.67 16.01 29.09
CA HIS A 86 -12.82 17.21 29.05
C HIS A 86 -11.32 16.89 29.06
N VAL A 87 -10.91 15.76 29.65
CA VAL A 87 -9.49 15.37 29.73
C VAL A 87 -8.92 15.08 28.33
N GLY A 88 -9.69 14.39 27.49
CA GLY A 88 -9.29 14.13 26.11
C GLY A 88 -9.09 15.45 25.34
N VAL A 89 -10.03 16.38 25.45
CA VAL A 89 -9.95 17.70 24.82
C VAL A 89 -8.75 18.50 25.34
N LEU A 90 -8.50 18.50 26.66
CA LEU A 90 -7.34 19.18 27.26
C LEU A 90 -6.01 18.63 26.72
N ARG A 91 -5.90 17.31 26.54
CA ARG A 91 -4.70 16.69 25.94
C ARG A 91 -4.45 17.21 24.53
N TYR A 92 -5.49 17.46 23.73
CA TYR A 92 -5.34 18.05 22.40
C TYR A 92 -4.77 19.46 22.44
N TYR A 93 -5.28 20.32 23.32
CA TYR A 93 -4.73 21.66 23.50
C TYR A 93 -3.27 21.64 23.94
N LEU A 94 -2.92 20.76 24.88
CA LEU A 94 -1.55 20.61 25.37
C LEU A 94 -0.61 20.03 24.30
N ALA A 95 -1.08 19.08 23.50
CA ALA A 95 -0.32 18.57 22.36
C ALA A 95 -0.07 19.67 21.33
N LEU A 96 -1.09 20.50 21.04
CA LEU A 96 -0.98 21.61 20.10
C LEU A 96 -0.02 22.68 20.59
N ASP A 97 -0.04 22.95 21.89
CA ASP A 97 0.91 23.86 22.50
C ASP A 97 2.36 23.39 22.33
N ARG A 98 2.59 22.09 22.57
CA ARG A 98 3.91 21.47 22.48
C ARG A 98 4.39 21.25 21.05
N ALA A 99 3.50 21.03 20.10
CA ALA A 99 3.84 20.96 18.67
C ALA A 99 4.40 22.30 18.15
N ARG A 100 4.11 23.42 18.84
CA ARG A 100 4.51 24.78 18.46
C ARG A 100 4.01 25.10 17.04
N ASP A 101 4.88 25.60 16.17
CA ASP A 101 4.58 25.96 14.78
C ASP A 101 4.98 24.84 13.78
N ARG A 102 5.15 23.59 14.25
CA ARG A 102 5.51 22.46 13.38
C ARG A 102 4.28 22.00 12.57
N PRO A 103 4.49 21.52 11.32
CA PRO A 103 3.42 20.90 10.54
C PRO A 103 2.81 19.70 11.25
N LEU A 104 1.48 19.62 11.25
CA LEU A 104 0.72 18.56 11.91
C LEU A 104 0.33 17.45 10.93
N THR A 105 0.29 16.22 11.42
CA THR A 105 -0.41 15.09 10.81
C THR A 105 -1.71 14.89 11.59
N VAL A 106 -2.84 15.07 10.92
CA VAL A 106 -4.17 15.01 11.56
C VAL A 106 -4.90 13.76 11.09
N ILE A 107 -5.18 12.84 12.00
CA ILE A 107 -5.86 11.58 11.75
C ILE A 107 -7.25 11.61 12.38
N ALA A 108 -8.21 11.85 11.50
CA ALA A 108 -9.62 12.07 11.71
C ALA A 108 -10.51 10.97 11.10
N SER A 109 -10.03 9.74 10.99
CA SER A 109 -10.85 8.60 10.59
C SER A 109 -11.27 7.78 11.82
N THR A 110 -12.57 7.58 11.98
CA THR A 110 -13.15 6.61 12.91
C THR A 110 -13.74 5.49 12.06
N GLY A 111 -13.26 4.25 12.21
CA GLY A 111 -13.82 3.07 11.53
C GLY A 111 -15.21 2.67 12.05
N GLY A 112 -16.09 3.65 12.30
CA GLY A 112 -17.36 3.50 12.98
C GLY A 112 -18.08 4.83 13.18
N LYS A 113 -18.95 4.89 14.20
CA LYS A 113 -19.81 6.05 14.47
C LYS A 113 -18.98 7.33 14.65
N VAL A 114 -19.29 8.33 13.83
CA VAL A 114 -18.72 9.67 13.98
C VAL A 114 -19.33 10.36 15.20
N HIS A 115 -18.48 11.03 15.99
CA HIS A 115 -18.88 11.82 17.14
C HIS A 115 -18.58 13.31 16.91
N ASP A 116 -19.44 14.21 17.41
CA ASP A 116 -19.23 15.67 17.41
C ASP A 116 -17.87 16.12 17.98
N CYS A 117 -17.30 15.33 18.89
CA CYS A 117 -15.97 15.59 19.43
C CYS A 117 -14.88 15.59 18.35
N CYS A 118 -15.06 14.86 17.24
CA CYS A 118 -14.10 14.85 16.14
C CYS A 118 -14.03 16.22 15.44
N ALA A 119 -15.18 16.81 15.13
CA ALA A 119 -15.25 18.17 14.58
C ALA A 119 -14.66 19.21 15.56
N SER A 120 -14.91 19.04 16.86
CA SER A 120 -14.33 19.89 17.90
C SER A 120 -12.80 19.76 17.94
N MET A 121 -12.26 18.55 17.85
CA MET A 121 -10.81 18.32 17.86
C MET A 121 -10.13 18.83 16.57
N LEU A 122 -10.78 18.72 15.41
CA LEU A 122 -10.31 19.38 14.18
C LEU A 122 -10.27 20.90 14.33
N THR A 123 -11.29 21.47 14.97
CA THR A 123 -11.34 22.91 15.27
C THR A 123 -10.19 23.31 16.20
N ILE A 124 -9.82 22.45 17.16
CA ILE A 124 -8.65 22.69 18.02
C ILE A 124 -7.35 22.63 17.20
N ALA A 125 -7.17 21.61 16.37
CA ALA A 125 -5.97 21.45 15.52
C ALA A 125 -5.77 22.60 14.52
N SER A 126 -6.84 23.36 14.23
CA SER A 126 -6.84 24.55 13.38
C SER A 126 -6.84 25.88 14.13
N PHE A 127 -6.89 25.86 15.47
CA PHE A 127 -7.07 27.07 16.29
C PHE A 127 -5.91 28.07 16.14
N ARG A 128 -4.70 27.61 15.82
CA ARG A 128 -3.53 28.46 15.68
C ARG A 128 -3.33 28.87 14.21
N PRO A 129 -3.28 30.19 13.90
CA PRO A 129 -3.04 30.64 12.53
C PRO A 129 -1.70 30.17 11.93
N ARG A 130 -0.72 29.88 12.79
CA ARG A 130 0.62 29.42 12.38
C ARG A 130 0.74 27.91 12.23
N THR A 131 -0.25 27.14 12.72
CA THR A 131 -0.18 25.69 12.52
C THR A 131 -0.50 25.37 11.08
N THR A 132 0.37 24.58 10.48
CA THR A 132 0.25 24.07 9.11
C THR A 132 -0.08 22.59 9.18
N TRP A 133 -0.83 22.06 8.23
CA TRP A 133 -1.07 20.61 8.16
C TRP A 133 -0.21 20.03 7.03
N LYS A 134 0.59 19.01 7.34
CA LYS A 134 1.35 18.23 6.34
C LYS A 134 0.45 17.14 5.76
N ALA A 135 -0.31 16.47 6.61
CA ALA A 135 -1.14 15.32 6.25
C ALA A 135 -2.49 15.34 6.97
N LEU A 136 -3.53 14.88 6.29
CA LEU A 136 -4.89 14.78 6.80
C LEU A 136 -5.48 13.43 6.38
N LYS A 137 -5.86 12.62 7.35
CA LYS A 137 -6.67 11.42 7.16
C LYS A 137 -8.06 11.66 7.69
N MET A 138 -9.13 11.39 6.95
CA MET A 138 -10.50 11.56 7.44
C MET A 138 -11.50 10.65 6.73
N GLY A 139 -12.61 10.35 7.39
CA GLY A 139 -13.74 9.67 6.77
C GLY A 139 -14.77 10.65 6.18
N SER A 140 -15.59 10.18 5.24
CA SER A 140 -16.66 10.96 4.59
C SER A 140 -17.63 11.58 5.61
N ALA A 141 -18.11 10.80 6.57
CA ALA A 141 -19.00 11.30 7.62
C ALA A 141 -18.36 12.37 8.53
N ILE A 142 -17.04 12.35 8.69
CA ILE A 142 -16.32 13.40 9.43
C ILE A 142 -16.25 14.67 8.59
N ALA A 143 -15.96 14.53 7.29
CA ALA A 143 -15.84 15.63 6.36
C ALA A 143 -17.10 16.52 6.30
N ASP A 144 -18.28 15.92 6.45
CA ASP A 144 -19.57 16.65 6.53
C ASP A 144 -19.70 17.54 7.78
N MET A 145 -18.99 17.20 8.85
CA MET A 145 -19.06 17.92 10.13
C MET A 145 -18.00 19.01 10.26
N ILE A 146 -17.06 19.09 9.33
CA ILE A 146 -15.94 20.04 9.40
C ILE A 146 -16.43 21.44 9.01
N PRO A 147 -16.18 22.47 9.85
CA PRO A 147 -16.39 23.85 9.45
C PRO A 147 -15.26 24.30 8.51
N TRP A 148 -15.28 23.84 7.26
CA TRP A 148 -14.24 24.05 6.25
C TRP A 148 -13.68 25.48 6.15
N PRO A 149 -14.49 26.56 6.19
CA PRO A 149 -13.97 27.92 6.13
C PRO A 149 -12.98 28.26 7.25
N ARG A 150 -13.08 27.59 8.42
CA ARG A 150 -12.22 27.85 9.58
C ARG A 150 -10.84 27.18 9.47
N ILE A 151 -10.70 26.16 8.63
CA ILE A 151 -9.46 25.38 8.51
C ILE A 151 -8.69 25.66 7.21
N ARG A 152 -9.17 26.59 6.39
CA ARG A 152 -8.62 26.89 5.06
C ARG A 152 -7.13 27.24 5.10
N THR A 153 -6.69 27.96 6.12
CA THR A 153 -5.27 28.33 6.29
C THR A 153 -4.39 27.10 6.50
N GLN A 154 -4.84 26.14 7.32
CA GLN A 154 -4.10 24.91 7.60
C GLN A 154 -4.02 24.01 6.36
N LEU A 155 -5.08 23.99 5.55
CA LEU A 155 -5.16 23.19 4.33
C LEU A 155 -4.21 23.68 3.23
N SER A 156 -3.82 24.95 3.23
CA SER A 156 -2.96 25.51 2.18
C SER A 156 -1.60 24.82 2.04
N THR A 157 -1.10 24.19 3.11
CA THR A 157 0.17 23.47 3.15
C THR A 157 0.01 21.95 3.06
N LEU A 158 -1.22 21.46 2.86
CA LEU A 158 -1.53 20.04 2.92
C LEU A 158 -0.86 19.32 1.75
N ARG A 159 0.00 18.34 2.05
CA ARG A 159 0.74 17.55 1.05
C ARG A 159 0.12 16.17 0.82
N THR A 160 -0.46 15.59 1.87
CA THR A 160 -1.04 14.25 1.85
C THR A 160 -2.48 14.27 2.34
N LEU A 161 -3.37 13.67 1.56
CA LEU A 161 -4.77 13.45 1.90
C LEU A 161 -5.07 11.94 1.88
N ASP A 162 -5.59 11.39 2.97
CA ASP A 162 -6.14 10.03 3.05
C ASP A 162 -7.63 10.12 3.36
N PHE A 163 -8.46 9.77 2.38
CA PHE A 163 -9.90 9.91 2.44
C PHE A 163 -10.58 8.54 2.45
N ASP A 164 -11.27 8.24 3.55
CA ASP A 164 -12.01 7.02 3.74
C ASP A 164 -13.49 7.23 3.38
N ASN A 165 -13.92 6.65 2.26
CA ASN A 165 -15.26 6.80 1.71
C ASN A 165 -16.21 5.66 2.11
N HIS A 166 -15.83 4.77 3.03
CA HIS A 166 -16.75 3.74 3.51
C HIS A 166 -17.88 4.39 4.33
N LEU A 167 -19.13 4.19 3.90
CA LEU A 167 -20.26 4.47 4.78
C LEU A 167 -20.41 3.32 5.76
N TYR A 168 -20.02 3.56 7.00
CA TYR A 168 -20.37 2.67 8.11
C TYR A 168 -21.85 2.83 8.45
N VAL A 169 -22.70 2.18 7.64
CA VAL A 169 -24.08 1.89 8.05
C VAL A 169 -23.98 0.95 9.25
N TYR A 170 -24.79 1.21 10.28
CA TYR A 170 -24.74 0.64 11.63
C TYR A 170 -24.16 -0.80 11.75
N PRO A 171 -23.41 -1.10 12.83
CA PRO A 171 -22.68 -2.36 13.00
C PRO A 171 -23.52 -3.65 12.96
N GLU A 172 -24.85 -3.56 13.06
CA GLU A 172 -25.74 -4.71 12.91
C GLU A 172 -25.80 -5.24 11.46
N ASP A 173 -25.49 -4.40 10.47
CA ASP A 173 -25.36 -4.75 9.05
C ASP A 173 -23.90 -4.73 8.56
N ALA A 174 -22.95 -5.18 9.39
CA ALA A 174 -21.52 -5.22 9.04
C ALA A 174 -21.19 -6.02 7.75
N ARG A 175 -22.16 -6.73 7.16
CA ARG A 175 -22.02 -7.41 5.86
C ARG A 175 -22.19 -6.48 4.66
N SER A 176 -22.74 -5.29 4.83
CA SER A 176 -22.90 -4.28 3.78
C SER A 176 -22.12 -3.02 4.14
N SER A 177 -20.79 -3.12 4.21
CA SER A 177 -19.94 -1.92 4.06
C SER A 177 -20.23 -1.33 2.68
N GLY A 178 -21.14 -0.36 2.63
CA GLY A 178 -21.60 0.28 1.40
C GLY A 178 -20.45 1.08 0.83
N ILE A 179 -19.93 0.61 -0.29
CA ILE A 179 -19.01 1.38 -1.12
C ILE A 179 -19.88 2.45 -1.78
N THR A 180 -19.45 3.71 -1.71
CA THR A 180 -20.28 4.82 -2.16
C THR A 180 -19.60 5.66 -3.21
N SER A 181 -20.39 6.55 -3.82
CA SER A 181 -19.89 7.60 -4.69
C SER A 181 -18.90 8.47 -3.90
N LEU A 182 -17.81 8.87 -4.55
CA LEU A 182 -16.82 9.74 -3.94
C LEU A 182 -17.42 11.13 -3.76
N TYR A 183 -17.55 11.56 -2.50
CA TYR A 183 -17.95 12.92 -2.13
C TYR A 183 -16.81 13.62 -1.41
N LEU A 184 -16.21 14.61 -2.08
CA LEU A 184 -15.15 15.44 -1.50
C LEU A 184 -15.65 16.86 -1.29
N PRO A 185 -15.44 17.45 -0.09
CA PRO A 185 -15.84 18.82 0.17
C PRO A 185 -15.16 19.82 -0.78
N PRO A 186 -15.89 20.85 -1.28
CA PRO A 186 -15.33 21.85 -2.20
C PRO A 186 -14.09 22.60 -1.66
N ALA A 187 -13.89 22.62 -0.34
CA ALA A 187 -12.73 23.22 0.29
C ALA A 187 -11.40 22.51 -0.06
N LEU A 188 -11.46 21.28 -0.58
CA LEU A 188 -10.29 20.51 -1.01
C LEU A 188 -9.87 20.78 -2.47
N ALA A 189 -10.67 21.53 -3.23
CA ALA A 189 -10.43 21.80 -4.65
C ALA A 189 -9.09 22.53 -4.93
N ASN A 190 -8.70 23.45 -4.03
CA ASN A 190 -7.61 24.41 -4.26
C ASN A 190 -6.38 24.15 -3.38
N LEU A 191 -6.03 22.87 -3.16
CA LEU A 191 -4.91 22.48 -2.31
C LEU A 191 -3.58 22.50 -3.08
N GLU A 192 -3.00 23.67 -3.24
CA GLU A 192 -1.86 23.88 -4.14
C GLU A 192 -0.63 22.98 -3.89
N ASP A 193 -0.39 22.63 -2.63
CA ASP A 193 0.72 21.79 -2.17
C ASP A 193 0.40 20.30 -2.12
N LEU A 194 -0.83 19.89 -2.49
CA LEU A 194 -1.22 18.48 -2.46
C LEU A 194 -0.43 17.69 -3.50
N ARG A 195 0.22 16.61 -3.06
CA ARG A 195 1.01 15.71 -3.90
C ARG A 195 0.58 14.26 -3.80
N ARG A 196 -0.03 13.88 -2.67
CA ARG A 196 -0.36 12.49 -2.38
C ARG A 196 -1.83 12.38 -1.99
N VAL A 197 -2.56 11.53 -2.67
CA VAL A 197 -3.96 11.24 -2.36
C VAL A 197 -4.15 9.75 -2.23
N ARG A 198 -4.76 9.34 -1.12
CA ARG A 198 -5.30 8.01 -0.90
C ARG A 198 -6.82 8.11 -0.79
N VAL A 199 -7.53 7.28 -1.52
CA VAL A 199 -8.99 7.15 -1.45
C VAL A 199 -9.34 5.70 -1.17
N ASP A 200 -10.05 5.42 -0.09
CA ASP A 200 -10.53 4.07 0.24
C ASP A 200 -12.05 4.00 0.06
N GLY A 201 -12.57 2.87 -0.44
CA GLY A 201 -14.01 2.63 -0.51
C GLY A 201 -14.76 3.39 -1.61
N TRP A 202 -14.13 3.59 -2.77
CA TRP A 202 -14.75 4.23 -3.93
C TRP A 202 -15.40 3.23 -4.90
N ASN A 203 -16.65 3.50 -5.32
CA ASN A 203 -17.39 2.66 -6.28
C ASN A 203 -17.27 3.13 -7.75
N GLY A 204 -16.41 4.12 -8.05
CA GLY A 204 -16.28 4.70 -9.37
C GLY A 204 -17.25 5.86 -9.67
N GLU A 205 -18.31 6.03 -8.90
CA GLU A 205 -19.22 7.16 -9.06
C GLU A 205 -18.69 8.38 -8.30
N ILE A 206 -19.00 9.57 -8.80
CA ILE A 206 -18.61 10.85 -8.18
C ILE A 206 -19.87 11.66 -7.93
N PHE A 207 -19.96 12.30 -6.77
CA PHE A 207 -21.08 13.17 -6.45
C PHE A 207 -20.60 14.56 -5.97
N PRO A 208 -21.07 15.66 -6.58
CA PRO A 208 -21.80 15.73 -7.85
C PRO A 208 -20.87 15.42 -9.06
N PRO A 209 -21.38 14.79 -10.14
CA PRO A 209 -20.54 14.31 -11.26
C PRO A 209 -19.84 15.44 -12.02
N GLU A 210 -20.49 16.60 -12.15
CA GLU A 210 -19.97 17.77 -12.88
C GLU A 210 -18.70 18.38 -12.26
N SER A 211 -18.36 17.98 -11.03
CA SER A 211 -17.28 18.58 -10.26
C SER A 211 -15.99 17.78 -10.26
N PHE A 212 -15.93 16.60 -10.90
CA PHE A 212 -14.82 15.68 -10.70
C PHE A 212 -13.43 16.31 -10.92
N ALA A 213 -13.23 16.99 -12.04
CA ALA A 213 -11.97 17.67 -12.37
C ALA A 213 -11.59 18.80 -11.40
N ASN A 214 -12.56 19.33 -10.65
CA ASN A 214 -12.39 20.42 -9.70
C ASN A 214 -12.38 19.94 -8.24
N LEU A 215 -12.59 18.65 -7.96
CA LEU A 215 -12.64 18.16 -6.56
C LEU A 215 -11.28 18.24 -5.86
N LEU A 216 -10.22 17.98 -6.62
CA LEU A 216 -8.84 18.02 -6.17
C LEU A 216 -7.95 18.56 -7.29
N PRO A 217 -6.75 19.07 -6.97
CA PRO A 217 -5.77 19.47 -7.97
C PRO A 217 -5.07 18.22 -8.57
N TRP A 218 -5.84 17.36 -9.25
CA TRP A 218 -5.41 16.08 -9.82
C TRP A 218 -4.12 16.18 -10.64
N SER A 219 -4.00 17.26 -11.41
CA SER A 219 -2.83 17.61 -12.21
C SER A 219 -1.53 17.67 -11.41
N ARG A 220 -1.58 18.02 -10.13
CA ARG A 220 -0.40 18.20 -9.26
C ARG A 220 -0.03 16.94 -8.49
N LEU A 221 -0.85 15.90 -8.55
CA LEU A 221 -0.61 14.67 -7.80
C LEU A 221 0.57 13.90 -8.37
N GLN A 222 1.42 13.44 -7.47
CA GLN A 222 2.56 12.57 -7.73
C GLN A 222 2.29 11.14 -7.27
N VAL A 223 1.45 10.95 -6.25
CA VAL A 223 1.06 9.63 -5.75
C VAL A 223 -0.46 9.55 -5.62
N LEU A 224 -1.04 8.54 -6.24
CA LEU A 224 -2.46 8.23 -6.15
C LEU A 224 -2.62 6.77 -5.73
N CYS A 225 -3.31 6.56 -4.61
CA CYS A 225 -3.63 5.24 -4.08
C CYS A 225 -5.15 5.11 -3.96
N ILE A 226 -5.72 4.12 -4.62
CA ILE A 226 -7.15 3.83 -4.55
C ILE A 226 -7.29 2.45 -3.94
N LEU A 227 -7.96 2.37 -2.80
CA LEU A 227 -8.17 1.12 -2.08
C LEU A 227 -9.64 0.77 -1.97
N GLY A 228 -9.87 -0.51 -1.79
CA GLY A 228 -11.22 -1.04 -1.68
C GLY A 228 -12.12 -0.70 -2.88
N TYR A 229 -11.54 -0.48 -4.07
CA TYR A 229 -12.28 -0.04 -5.26
C TYR A 229 -13.26 -1.12 -5.73
N ALA A 230 -14.46 -0.71 -6.16
CA ALA A 230 -15.45 -1.65 -6.71
C ALA A 230 -16.22 -1.10 -7.91
N GLY A 231 -15.68 -0.08 -8.57
CA GLY A 231 -16.29 0.50 -9.78
C GLY A 231 -15.84 -0.16 -11.08
N GLY A 232 -16.19 0.49 -12.18
CA GLY A 232 -15.76 0.09 -13.53
C GLY A 232 -14.41 0.65 -13.94
N THR A 233 -13.98 0.35 -15.16
CA THR A 233 -12.70 0.83 -15.67
C THR A 233 -12.72 2.33 -16.03
N ALA A 234 -13.85 2.85 -16.55
CA ALA A 234 -13.95 4.22 -17.05
C ALA A 234 -13.61 5.32 -16.02
N PRO A 235 -14.08 5.25 -14.75
CA PRO A 235 -13.73 6.27 -13.76
C PRO A 235 -12.24 6.31 -13.42
N ILE A 236 -11.55 5.15 -13.45
CA ILE A 236 -10.10 5.08 -13.24
C ILE A 236 -9.37 5.78 -14.39
N LEU A 237 -9.73 5.49 -15.64
CA LEU A 237 -9.10 6.14 -16.80
C LEU A 237 -9.35 7.65 -16.82
N SER A 238 -10.59 8.06 -16.54
CA SER A 238 -10.95 9.48 -16.43
C SER A 238 -10.14 10.18 -15.35
N LEU A 239 -9.84 9.50 -14.24
CA LEU A 239 -8.99 10.03 -13.18
C LEU A 239 -7.52 10.12 -13.60
N LEU A 240 -6.99 9.08 -14.25
CA LEU A 240 -5.61 9.05 -14.74
C LEU A 240 -5.36 10.13 -15.80
N ALA A 241 -6.33 10.40 -16.67
CA ALA A 241 -6.29 11.48 -17.66
C ALA A 241 -6.08 12.87 -17.02
N LEU A 242 -6.55 13.06 -15.77
CA LEU A 242 -6.39 14.31 -15.02
C LEU A 242 -5.03 14.41 -14.30
N CYS A 243 -4.32 13.30 -14.12
CA CYS A 243 -3.12 13.19 -13.27
C CYS A 243 -1.81 13.16 -14.10
N HIS A 244 -1.50 14.25 -14.80
CA HIS A 244 -0.35 14.29 -15.71
C HIS A 244 1.04 14.26 -15.05
N ASN A 245 1.15 14.57 -13.75
CA ASN A 245 2.41 14.51 -12.98
C ASN A 245 2.52 13.26 -12.09
N LEU A 246 1.72 12.24 -12.35
CA LEU A 246 1.64 11.05 -11.50
C LEU A 246 2.89 10.19 -11.63
N HIS A 247 3.59 9.94 -10.52
CA HIS A 247 4.80 9.11 -10.44
C HIS A 247 4.51 7.69 -9.93
N SER A 248 3.54 7.55 -9.03
CA SER A 248 3.14 6.27 -8.45
C SER A 248 1.61 6.13 -8.46
N PHE A 249 1.11 5.05 -9.05
CA PHE A 249 -0.30 4.72 -9.11
C PHE A 249 -0.57 3.37 -8.48
N ARG A 250 -1.54 3.32 -7.57
CA ARG A 250 -1.94 2.09 -6.90
C ARG A 250 -3.43 1.91 -6.94
N LEU A 251 -3.84 0.69 -7.27
CA LEU A 251 -5.24 0.32 -7.35
C LEU A 251 -5.43 -1.03 -6.69
N HIS A 252 -6.09 -1.02 -5.54
CA HIS A 252 -6.57 -2.21 -4.87
C HIS A 252 -8.09 -2.32 -5.03
N CYS A 253 -8.53 -3.31 -5.79
CA CYS A 253 -9.95 -3.55 -6.02
C CYS A 253 -10.49 -4.64 -5.09
N LYS A 254 -11.67 -4.45 -4.49
CA LYS A 254 -12.36 -5.50 -3.73
C LYS A 254 -12.78 -6.67 -4.63
N ARG A 255 -13.01 -6.39 -5.91
CA ARG A 255 -13.44 -7.32 -6.97
C ARG A 255 -12.76 -6.92 -8.28
N HIS A 256 -12.92 -7.73 -9.31
CA HIS A 256 -12.59 -7.36 -10.69
C HIS A 256 -13.31 -6.08 -11.15
N LEU A 257 -12.75 -5.43 -12.18
CA LEU A 257 -13.31 -4.21 -12.76
C LEU A 257 -14.49 -4.54 -13.66
N SER A 258 -15.54 -3.71 -13.62
CA SER A 258 -16.54 -3.77 -14.69
C SER A 258 -15.90 -3.37 -16.02
N PRO A 259 -16.18 -4.10 -17.12
CA PRO A 259 -15.68 -3.73 -18.44
C PRO A 259 -16.19 -2.34 -18.84
N LEU A 260 -15.48 -1.68 -19.76
CA LEU A 260 -15.96 -0.46 -20.37
C LEU A 260 -17.29 -0.70 -21.09
N GLU A 261 -18.29 0.13 -20.80
CA GLU A 261 -19.58 0.09 -21.51
C GLU A 261 -19.41 0.50 -22.98
N ASP A 262 -18.54 1.48 -23.23
CA ASP A 262 -18.21 1.98 -24.56
C ASP A 262 -16.68 2.10 -24.73
N PRO A 263 -16.04 1.13 -25.40
CA PRO A 263 -14.60 1.16 -25.64
C PRO A 263 -14.16 2.27 -26.60
N THR A 264 -15.08 2.92 -27.31
CA THR A 264 -14.72 4.00 -28.25
C THR A 264 -14.26 5.28 -27.55
N ASN A 265 -14.67 5.48 -26.30
CA ASN A 265 -14.25 6.63 -25.49
C ASN A 265 -12.80 6.53 -25.02
N PHE A 266 -12.24 5.33 -24.96
CA PHE A 266 -10.87 5.09 -24.52
C PHE A 266 -10.18 4.17 -25.53
N PRO A 267 -9.71 4.70 -26.68
CA PRO A 267 -8.99 3.87 -27.63
C PRO A 267 -7.69 3.33 -27.00
N PRO A 268 -7.16 2.18 -27.47
CA PRO A 268 -5.93 1.62 -26.93
C PRO A 268 -4.76 2.62 -26.95
N GLY A 269 -4.07 2.75 -25.81
CA GLY A 269 -2.96 3.69 -25.61
C GLY A 269 -3.33 5.18 -25.65
N SER A 270 -4.62 5.52 -25.51
CA SER A 270 -5.10 6.90 -25.47
C SER A 270 -4.56 7.68 -24.29
N GLU A 271 -4.48 7.05 -23.11
CA GLU A 271 -4.06 7.71 -21.89
C GLU A 271 -2.55 7.59 -21.70
N VAL A 272 -1.82 8.68 -21.96
CA VAL A 272 -0.36 8.73 -21.85
C VAL A 272 0.06 9.36 -20.53
N ILE A 273 0.51 8.52 -19.58
CA ILE A 273 0.98 8.96 -18.27
C ILE A 273 2.52 8.94 -18.28
N THR A 274 3.09 10.02 -18.82
CA THR A 274 4.54 10.05 -19.10
C THR A 274 5.42 9.96 -17.86
N GLN A 275 4.98 10.50 -16.72
CA GLN A 275 5.78 10.55 -15.49
C GLN A 275 5.61 9.32 -14.60
N LEU A 276 4.81 8.32 -15.01
CA LEU A 276 4.52 7.17 -14.17
C LEU A 276 5.72 6.22 -14.14
N HIS A 277 6.24 5.98 -12.95
CA HIS A 277 7.40 5.14 -12.68
C HIS A 277 7.04 3.86 -11.91
N ASP A 278 6.01 3.92 -11.06
CA ASP A 278 5.59 2.82 -10.20
C ASP A 278 4.09 2.54 -10.37
N VAL A 279 3.76 1.29 -10.69
CA VAL A 279 2.38 0.81 -10.78
C VAL A 279 2.22 -0.39 -9.87
N GLU A 280 1.19 -0.34 -9.04
CA GLU A 280 0.76 -1.45 -8.19
C GLU A 280 -0.72 -1.74 -8.40
N LEU A 281 -1.05 -2.95 -8.85
CA LEU A 281 -2.45 -3.39 -8.97
C LEU A 281 -2.67 -4.62 -8.11
N GLU A 282 -3.72 -4.61 -7.30
CA GLU A 282 -4.08 -5.72 -6.44
C GLU A 282 -5.59 -5.96 -6.49
N ALA A 283 -6.01 -7.21 -6.61
CA ALA A 283 -7.40 -7.58 -6.29
C ALA A 283 -7.46 -8.16 -4.87
N ALA A 284 -8.61 -8.07 -4.20
CA ALA A 284 -8.79 -8.60 -2.84
C ALA A 284 -9.31 -10.04 -2.83
N PHE A 285 -10.17 -10.39 -3.79
CA PHE A 285 -10.84 -11.68 -3.81
C PHE A 285 -11.14 -12.15 -5.23
N PHE A 286 -10.86 -13.42 -5.49
CA PHE A 286 -11.24 -14.12 -6.70
C PHE A 286 -12.43 -15.04 -6.36
N ALA A 287 -13.65 -14.51 -6.50
CA ALA A 287 -14.84 -15.36 -6.53
C ALA A 287 -14.97 -15.89 -7.95
N GLY A 288 -14.94 -17.21 -8.14
CA GLY A 288 -14.90 -17.84 -9.47
C GLY A 288 -15.88 -17.29 -10.52
N ILE A 289 -15.49 -17.43 -11.80
CA ILE A 289 -16.26 -17.13 -13.03
C ILE A 289 -17.17 -15.90 -12.90
N SER A 290 -16.63 -14.78 -12.41
CA SER A 290 -17.35 -13.53 -12.49
C SER A 290 -17.27 -12.98 -13.92
N ARG A 291 -18.37 -12.44 -14.45
CA ARG A 291 -18.41 -11.74 -15.76
C ARG A 291 -17.61 -10.42 -15.81
N SER A 292 -16.89 -10.13 -14.74
CA SER A 292 -16.11 -8.91 -14.58
C SER A 292 -14.76 -9.06 -15.28
N ALA A 293 -14.23 -7.95 -15.78
CA ALA A 293 -12.95 -7.94 -16.47
C ALA A 293 -11.81 -7.95 -15.44
N PRO A 294 -10.69 -8.62 -15.74
CA PRO A 294 -9.56 -8.59 -14.84
C PRO A 294 -9.06 -7.17 -14.60
N ILE A 295 -8.34 -6.95 -13.50
CA ILE A 295 -7.77 -5.64 -13.18
C ILE A 295 -6.77 -5.17 -14.26
N SER A 296 -6.16 -6.11 -14.97
CA SER A 296 -5.25 -5.88 -16.11
C SER A 296 -5.95 -5.25 -17.34
N SER A 297 -7.28 -5.24 -17.39
CA SER A 297 -8.05 -4.65 -18.50
C SER A 297 -7.85 -3.14 -18.68
N ILE A 298 -7.24 -2.46 -17.70
CA ILE A 298 -6.82 -1.06 -17.85
C ILE A 298 -5.60 -0.92 -18.78
N PHE A 299 -4.76 -1.96 -18.87
CA PHE A 299 -3.45 -1.86 -19.51
C PHE A 299 -3.47 -1.52 -20.98
N PRO A 300 -4.36 -2.10 -21.81
CA PRO A 300 -4.42 -1.76 -23.23
C PRO A 300 -4.69 -0.26 -23.47
N LEU A 301 -5.24 0.43 -22.47
CA LEU A 301 -5.74 1.80 -22.57
C LEU A 301 -4.72 2.84 -22.12
N ILE A 302 -3.70 2.42 -21.37
CA ILE A 302 -2.66 3.30 -20.83
C ILE A 302 -1.30 3.10 -21.52
N ARG A 303 -0.53 4.17 -21.61
CA ARG A 303 0.86 4.20 -22.08
C ARG A 303 1.75 4.88 -21.05
N THR A 304 2.78 4.15 -20.60
CA THR A 304 3.63 4.53 -19.46
C THR A 304 5.12 4.39 -19.83
N PRO A 305 5.67 5.27 -20.68
CA PRO A 305 6.99 5.10 -21.30
C PRO A 305 8.18 5.12 -20.32
N ASN A 306 7.96 5.54 -19.08
CA ASN A 306 8.97 5.65 -18.03
C ASN A 306 8.70 4.69 -16.84
N LEU A 307 7.86 3.68 -17.04
CA LEU A 307 7.54 2.69 -16.02
C LEU A 307 8.78 1.84 -15.69
N THR A 308 9.19 1.86 -14.42
CA THR A 308 10.37 1.13 -13.93
C THR A 308 10.02 0.06 -12.91
N THR A 309 8.88 0.19 -12.24
CA THR A 309 8.45 -0.70 -11.17
C THR A 309 7.01 -1.13 -11.41
N MET A 310 6.78 -2.44 -11.35
CA MET A 310 5.46 -3.05 -11.49
C MET A 310 5.24 -4.04 -10.37
N ARG A 311 4.09 -3.95 -9.71
CA ARG A 311 3.68 -4.90 -8.68
C ARG A 311 2.26 -5.38 -8.91
N PHE A 312 2.07 -6.68 -8.88
CA PHE A 312 0.77 -7.29 -9.11
C PHE A 312 0.42 -8.26 -7.99
N GLY A 313 -0.74 -8.07 -7.38
CA GLY A 313 -1.32 -9.01 -6.43
C GLY A 313 -2.59 -9.65 -6.99
N LEU A 314 -2.70 -10.97 -6.90
CA LEU A 314 -3.80 -11.79 -7.44
C LEU A 314 -3.90 -11.81 -8.96
N VAL A 315 -2.80 -12.11 -9.64
CA VAL A 315 -2.85 -12.34 -11.08
C VAL A 315 -3.31 -13.76 -11.38
N HIS A 316 -4.23 -13.92 -12.32
CA HIS A 316 -4.65 -15.23 -12.80
C HIS A 316 -4.03 -15.50 -14.17
N PHE A 317 -3.02 -16.36 -14.20
CA PHE A 317 -2.29 -16.69 -15.43
C PHE A 317 -2.88 -17.86 -16.21
N SER A 318 -3.84 -18.61 -15.66
CA SER A 318 -4.30 -19.79 -16.38
C SER A 318 -5.18 -19.41 -17.57
N ASP A 319 -4.94 -20.11 -18.68
CA ASP A 319 -5.85 -20.21 -19.81
C ASP A 319 -7.18 -20.77 -19.29
N PHE A 320 -8.17 -19.92 -19.08
CA PHE A 320 -9.52 -20.43 -19.24
C PHE A 320 -9.61 -20.85 -20.71
N GLU A 321 -9.74 -22.16 -20.96
CA GLU A 321 -9.94 -22.75 -22.30
C GLU A 321 -11.24 -22.26 -22.99
N ASP A 322 -11.80 -21.14 -22.55
CA ASP A 322 -12.89 -20.47 -23.23
C ASP A 322 -12.30 -19.61 -24.36
N PRO A 323 -12.38 -20.05 -25.63
CA PRO A 323 -11.84 -19.34 -26.77
C PRO A 323 -12.48 -17.95 -26.98
N ASP A 324 -13.58 -17.65 -26.29
CA ASP A 324 -14.24 -16.35 -26.34
C ASP A 324 -13.79 -15.40 -25.21
N LEU A 325 -12.94 -15.86 -24.26
CA LEU A 325 -12.44 -15.01 -23.18
C LEU A 325 -11.23 -14.16 -23.61
N LYS A 326 -11.32 -12.89 -23.18
CA LYS A 326 -10.42 -11.75 -23.37
C LYS A 326 -8.93 -12.08 -23.12
N PRO A 327 -7.99 -11.24 -23.60
CA PRO A 327 -6.55 -11.42 -23.34
C PRO A 327 -6.30 -11.78 -21.87
N THR A 328 -5.47 -12.81 -21.68
CA THR A 328 -5.01 -13.22 -20.35
C THR A 328 -4.32 -12.05 -19.65
N ASP A 329 -4.32 -12.06 -18.31
CA ASP A 329 -3.62 -11.03 -17.52
C ASP A 329 -2.18 -10.88 -17.97
N GLU A 330 -1.55 -12.00 -18.31
CA GLU A 330 -0.24 -12.08 -18.92
C GLU A 330 -0.11 -11.24 -20.19
N GLN A 331 -0.96 -11.46 -21.19
CA GLN A 331 -0.86 -10.73 -22.46
C GLN A 331 -1.04 -9.23 -22.21
N ALA A 332 -1.94 -8.86 -21.30
CA ALA A 332 -2.15 -7.47 -20.92
C ALA A 332 -0.90 -6.85 -20.23
N ILE A 333 -0.23 -7.61 -19.34
CA ILE A 333 1.04 -7.21 -18.70
C ILE A 333 2.14 -7.08 -19.75
N LEU A 334 2.30 -8.09 -20.61
CA LEU A 334 3.29 -8.11 -21.69
C LEU A 334 3.16 -6.89 -22.60
N ASP A 335 1.93 -6.59 -22.99
CA ASP A 335 1.61 -5.45 -23.81
C ASP A 335 1.92 -4.11 -23.11
N LEU A 336 1.70 -4.03 -21.79
CA LEU A 336 2.10 -2.87 -20.99
C LEU A 336 3.62 -2.71 -20.93
N VAL A 337 4.37 -3.80 -20.71
CA VAL A 337 5.84 -3.80 -20.70
C VAL A 337 6.37 -3.28 -22.04
N ARG A 338 5.85 -3.79 -23.16
CA ARG A 338 6.20 -3.32 -24.51
C ARG A 338 5.90 -1.84 -24.72
N ARG A 339 4.71 -1.37 -24.32
CA ARG A 339 4.34 0.05 -24.38
C ARG A 339 5.18 0.95 -23.46
N SER A 340 5.80 0.36 -22.45
CA SER A 340 6.72 1.02 -21.51
C SER A 340 8.18 1.03 -22.00
N ASN A 341 8.42 0.68 -23.26
CA ASN A 341 9.75 0.52 -23.85
C ASN A 341 10.64 -0.49 -23.10
N CYS A 342 10.03 -1.46 -22.40
CA CYS A 342 10.72 -2.56 -21.70
C CYS A 342 11.73 -2.14 -20.61
N LYS A 343 11.61 -0.92 -20.05
CA LYS A 343 12.53 -0.38 -19.03
C LYS A 343 12.20 -0.81 -17.59
N VAL A 344 11.49 -1.91 -17.42
CA VAL A 344 11.04 -2.36 -16.10
C VAL A 344 12.22 -2.98 -15.37
N VAL A 345 12.61 -2.37 -14.25
CA VAL A 345 13.77 -2.76 -13.43
C VAL A 345 13.34 -3.59 -12.23
N ASN A 346 12.14 -3.35 -11.70
CA ASN A 346 11.57 -4.08 -10.56
C ASN A 346 10.21 -4.66 -10.93
N PHE A 347 10.03 -5.95 -10.70
CA PHE A 347 8.79 -6.66 -11.01
C PHE A 347 8.42 -7.61 -9.88
N GLU A 348 7.25 -7.40 -9.29
CA GLU A 348 6.72 -8.21 -8.20
C GLU A 348 5.37 -8.79 -8.61
N VAL A 349 5.20 -10.11 -8.42
CA VAL A 349 3.95 -10.81 -8.71
C VAL A 349 3.61 -11.72 -7.55
N GLU A 350 2.38 -11.58 -7.04
CA GLU A 350 1.77 -12.49 -6.09
C GLU A 350 0.60 -13.27 -6.72
N ILE A 351 0.68 -14.59 -6.65
CA ILE A 351 -0.31 -15.55 -7.19
C ILE A 351 -1.18 -16.14 -6.07
N THR A 352 -2.43 -16.54 -6.36
CA THR A 352 -3.33 -17.14 -5.35
C THR A 352 -3.73 -18.59 -5.53
N SER A 353 -3.65 -19.15 -6.73
CA SER A 353 -4.27 -20.44 -6.97
C SER A 353 -3.69 -21.14 -8.18
N PHE A 354 -3.35 -22.43 -7.99
CA PHE A 354 -2.99 -23.44 -9.00
C PHE A 354 -1.74 -23.08 -9.83
N PRO A 355 -1.05 -24.06 -10.44
CA PRO A 355 0.36 -23.89 -10.76
C PRO A 355 0.52 -22.66 -11.64
N PHE A 356 1.30 -21.71 -11.13
CA PHE A 356 1.86 -20.66 -11.97
C PHE A 356 2.66 -21.41 -13.02
N ASN A 357 2.04 -21.66 -14.16
CA ASN A 357 2.67 -22.27 -15.31
C ASN A 357 2.93 -21.12 -16.30
N PRO A 358 3.94 -20.29 -16.05
CA PRO A 358 4.39 -19.36 -17.06
C PRO A 358 5.09 -20.19 -18.13
N ASP A 359 4.31 -20.83 -19.00
CA ASP A 359 4.75 -21.24 -20.33
C ASP A 359 5.02 -20.00 -21.22
N THR A 360 5.32 -18.85 -20.62
CA THR A 360 5.59 -17.58 -21.26
C THR A 360 7.03 -17.14 -21.07
N PRO A 361 7.97 -17.86 -21.73
CA PRO A 361 9.22 -17.27 -22.21
C PRO A 361 9.03 -15.89 -22.83
N LEU A 362 7.84 -15.58 -23.37
CA LEU A 362 7.50 -14.27 -23.90
C LEU A 362 7.62 -13.14 -22.87
N LEU A 363 7.10 -13.30 -21.65
CA LEU A 363 7.18 -12.24 -20.64
C LEU A 363 8.62 -12.02 -20.18
N LEU A 364 9.33 -13.10 -19.85
CA LEU A 364 10.73 -13.01 -19.43
C LEU A 364 11.63 -12.41 -20.52
N LYS A 365 11.39 -12.73 -21.79
CA LYS A 365 12.12 -12.16 -22.93
C LYS A 365 11.94 -10.65 -23.09
N GLU A 366 10.80 -10.08 -22.67
CA GLU A 366 10.58 -8.63 -22.73
C GLU A 366 11.17 -7.90 -21.52
N LEU A 367 11.36 -8.59 -20.38
CA LEU A 367 11.90 -8.04 -19.14
C LEU A 367 13.44 -8.05 -19.08
N LYS A 368 14.09 -7.59 -20.15
CA LYS A 368 15.57 -7.66 -20.30
C LYS A 368 16.33 -6.79 -19.31
N ASP A 369 15.75 -5.65 -18.93
CA ASP A 369 16.36 -4.68 -18.01
C ASP A 369 16.05 -4.99 -16.53
N LEU A 370 15.38 -6.11 -16.25
CA LEU A 370 14.90 -6.45 -14.92
C LEU A 370 16.07 -6.78 -13.99
N ARG A 371 16.17 -6.05 -12.88
CA ARG A 371 17.21 -6.23 -11.85
C ARG A 371 16.70 -6.86 -10.57
N SER A 372 15.43 -6.61 -10.23
CA SER A 372 14.78 -7.21 -9.06
C SER A 372 13.50 -7.91 -9.48
N PHE A 373 13.38 -9.18 -9.13
CA PHE A 373 12.21 -10.00 -9.37
C PHE A 373 11.71 -10.61 -8.08
N THR A 374 10.45 -10.40 -7.77
CA THR A 374 9.76 -11.01 -6.63
C THR A 374 8.63 -11.89 -7.13
N LEU A 375 8.68 -13.18 -6.80
CA LEU A 375 7.58 -14.11 -6.99
C LEU A 375 7.05 -14.53 -5.63
N GLY A 376 5.76 -14.30 -5.40
CA GLY A 376 5.10 -14.62 -4.15
C GLY A 376 3.86 -15.47 -4.35
N HIS A 377 3.56 -16.35 -3.40
CA HIS A 377 2.22 -16.91 -3.24
C HIS A 377 1.49 -16.17 -2.12
N ARG A 378 0.29 -15.70 -2.41
CA ARG A 378 -0.52 -14.97 -1.44
C ARG A 378 -1.28 -15.96 -0.56
N VAL A 379 -1.00 -15.91 0.73
CA VAL A 379 -1.71 -16.70 1.74
C VAL A 379 -3.02 -16.00 2.10
N ASN A 380 -4.16 -16.62 1.78
CA ASN A 380 -5.45 -16.11 2.22
C ASN A 380 -5.71 -16.50 3.69
N TRP A 381 -5.32 -15.62 4.61
CA TRP A 381 -5.54 -15.81 6.06
C TRP A 381 -7.02 -15.88 6.48
N GLY A 382 -7.95 -15.52 5.59
CA GLY A 382 -9.38 -15.71 5.83
C GLY A 382 -9.81 -17.18 5.73
N ASP A 383 -9.02 -18.00 5.03
CA ASP A 383 -9.31 -19.39 4.68
C ASP A 383 -8.20 -20.34 5.13
N ILE A 384 -7.89 -20.30 6.42
CA ILE A 384 -6.78 -21.03 7.06
C ILE A 384 -6.86 -22.56 6.86
N LYS A 385 -8.01 -23.08 6.43
CA LYS A 385 -8.24 -24.53 6.35
C LYS A 385 -7.62 -25.19 5.12
N GLU A 386 -7.26 -24.46 4.07
CA GLU A 386 -6.85 -25.07 2.78
C GLU A 386 -5.65 -24.42 2.08
N THR A 387 -4.99 -23.41 2.65
CA THR A 387 -3.80 -22.82 2.02
C THR A 387 -2.56 -23.69 2.24
N GLY A 388 -2.46 -24.81 1.52
CA GLY A 388 -1.18 -25.50 1.36
C GLY A 388 -0.16 -24.58 0.67
N VAL A 389 1.13 -24.75 0.95
CA VAL A 389 2.18 -24.04 0.23
C VAL A 389 2.08 -24.36 -1.26
N CYS A 390 2.10 -23.33 -2.10
CA CYS A 390 2.16 -23.52 -3.53
C CYS A 390 3.60 -23.88 -3.91
N ALA A 391 3.78 -25.01 -4.59
CA ALA A 391 5.02 -25.28 -5.29
C ALA A 391 5.21 -24.20 -6.36
N CYS A 392 6.32 -23.48 -6.28
CA CYS A 392 6.85 -22.76 -7.44
C CYS A 392 6.97 -23.80 -8.55
N ALA A 393 6.34 -23.57 -9.70
CA ALA A 393 6.53 -24.48 -10.81
C ALA A 393 8.01 -24.52 -11.15
N ASP A 394 8.64 -25.69 -11.03
CA ASP A 394 10.07 -25.85 -11.30
C ASP A 394 10.39 -25.35 -12.72
N GLY A 395 9.47 -25.52 -13.67
CA GLY A 395 9.56 -24.98 -15.03
C GLY A 395 9.73 -23.45 -15.12
N PHE A 396 9.30 -22.65 -14.14
CA PHE A 396 9.61 -21.22 -14.09
C PHE A 396 11.07 -20.97 -13.69
N LEU A 397 11.53 -21.66 -12.64
CA LEU A 397 12.91 -21.50 -12.15
C LEU A 397 13.91 -22.06 -13.16
N GLU A 398 13.57 -23.14 -13.85
CA GLU A 398 14.35 -23.71 -14.95
C GLU A 398 14.60 -22.69 -16.07
N GLN A 399 13.64 -21.81 -16.36
CA GLN A 399 13.81 -20.73 -17.36
C GLN A 399 14.83 -19.67 -16.93
N LEU A 400 15.23 -19.63 -15.66
CA LEU A 400 16.25 -18.71 -15.15
C LEU A 400 17.67 -19.28 -15.24
N ILE A 401 17.82 -20.58 -15.52
CA ILE A 401 19.11 -21.22 -15.80
C ILE A 401 19.57 -20.78 -17.20
N ASP A 402 20.86 -20.51 -17.33
CA ASP A 402 21.48 -20.25 -18.62
C ASP A 402 21.29 -21.48 -19.53
N ALA A 403 20.71 -21.28 -20.71
CA ALA A 403 20.36 -22.37 -21.59
C ALA A 403 21.62 -23.12 -22.07
N GLU A 404 21.73 -24.39 -21.68
CA GLU A 404 22.65 -25.33 -22.32
C GLU A 404 22.13 -25.64 -23.75
N ASP A 405 23.03 -25.78 -24.72
CA ASP A 405 22.75 -26.24 -26.09
C ASP A 405 21.95 -25.31 -27.02
N GLY A 406 22.33 -24.02 -27.10
CA GLY A 406 21.95 -23.14 -28.22
C GLY A 406 20.46 -22.77 -28.29
N MET A 407 19.67 -23.16 -27.29
CA MET A 407 18.40 -22.50 -27.01
C MET A 407 18.69 -21.08 -26.54
N VAL A 408 17.96 -20.09 -27.06
CA VAL A 408 18.08 -18.71 -26.58
C VAL A 408 17.68 -18.73 -25.11
N PRO A 409 18.59 -18.40 -24.17
CA PRO A 409 18.22 -18.33 -22.78
C PRO A 409 17.07 -17.33 -22.68
N CYS A 410 15.94 -17.79 -22.16
CA CYS A 410 14.80 -16.92 -21.92
C CYS A 410 15.00 -16.07 -20.64
N GLY A 411 16.19 -16.21 -20.03
CA GLY A 411 16.54 -15.67 -18.73
C GLY A 411 16.57 -14.15 -18.69
N LEU A 412 16.28 -13.64 -17.50
CA LEU A 412 16.38 -12.23 -17.12
C LEU A 412 17.88 -11.86 -16.99
N PRO A 413 18.50 -11.25 -18.02
CA PRO A 413 19.96 -11.16 -18.10
C PRO A 413 20.57 -10.18 -17.10
N GLN A 414 19.78 -9.23 -16.60
CA GLN A 414 20.22 -8.21 -15.65
C GLN A 414 19.77 -8.48 -14.21
N LEU A 415 19.24 -9.68 -13.93
CA LEU A 415 18.63 -9.98 -12.64
C LEU A 415 19.69 -10.17 -11.54
N GLU A 416 19.79 -9.18 -10.65
CA GLU A 416 20.72 -9.14 -9.51
C GLU A 416 20.05 -9.54 -8.19
N HIS A 417 18.72 -9.40 -8.08
CA HIS A 417 17.95 -9.68 -6.87
C HIS A 417 16.76 -10.58 -7.16
N LEU A 418 16.77 -11.78 -6.59
CA LEU A 418 15.66 -12.73 -6.66
C LEU A 418 15.01 -12.88 -5.28
N LYS A 419 13.69 -12.73 -5.22
CA LYS A 419 12.91 -12.90 -4.01
C LYS A 419 11.78 -13.91 -4.21
N LEU A 420 11.73 -14.91 -3.33
CA LEU A 420 10.68 -15.94 -3.29
C LEU A 420 9.90 -15.83 -1.99
N ARG A 421 8.58 -15.62 -2.08
CA ARG A 421 7.70 -15.42 -0.91
C ARG A 421 6.62 -16.49 -0.83
N ASN A 422 6.55 -17.25 0.26
CA ASN A 422 5.56 -18.31 0.52
C ASN A 422 5.48 -19.41 -0.57
N LEU A 423 6.60 -19.73 -1.22
CA LEU A 423 6.68 -20.73 -2.28
C LEU A 423 7.58 -21.88 -1.86
N THR A 424 7.17 -23.12 -2.10
CA THR A 424 8.07 -24.27 -2.03
C THR A 424 8.78 -24.44 -3.37
N PHE A 425 10.04 -24.86 -3.34
CA PHE A 425 10.85 -25.09 -4.54
C PHE A 425 11.94 -26.14 -4.24
N GLU A 426 12.54 -26.70 -5.28
CA GLU A 426 13.72 -27.55 -5.16
C GLU A 426 14.98 -26.70 -4.89
N PRO A 427 15.69 -26.86 -3.74
CA PRO A 427 16.87 -26.05 -3.44
C PRO A 427 18.02 -26.27 -4.43
N ALA A 428 18.14 -27.47 -4.99
CA ALA A 428 19.18 -27.80 -5.98
C ALA A 428 19.02 -26.96 -7.25
N LEU A 429 17.79 -26.71 -7.68
CA LEU A 429 17.48 -25.87 -8.83
C LEU A 429 17.89 -24.41 -8.58
N LEU A 430 17.60 -23.87 -7.39
CA LEU A 430 17.98 -22.50 -7.02
C LEU A 430 19.52 -22.35 -6.93
N ILE A 431 20.21 -23.37 -6.41
CA ILE A 431 21.69 -23.43 -6.44
C ILE A 431 22.18 -23.39 -7.89
N GLN A 432 21.61 -24.20 -8.78
CA GLN A 432 22.01 -24.26 -10.19
C GLN A 432 21.81 -22.91 -10.89
N ILE A 433 20.72 -22.20 -10.62
CA ILE A 433 20.48 -20.84 -11.15
C ILE A 433 21.58 -19.88 -10.69
N VAL A 434 21.94 -19.89 -9.41
CA VAL A 434 22.97 -18.98 -8.87
C VAL A 434 24.34 -19.33 -9.44
N GLU A 435 24.72 -20.61 -9.43
CA GLU A 435 26.03 -21.06 -9.92
C GLU A 435 26.19 -20.82 -11.43
N SER A 436 25.16 -21.10 -12.24
CA SER A 436 25.21 -20.85 -13.69
C SER A 436 25.46 -19.37 -13.99
N ARG A 437 24.77 -18.45 -13.31
CA ARG A 437 24.95 -17.01 -13.52
C ARG A 437 26.24 -16.43 -12.98
N ILE A 438 26.83 -17.04 -11.95
CA ILE A 438 28.17 -16.66 -11.48
C ILE A 438 29.23 -17.10 -12.51
N ALA A 439 29.03 -18.25 -13.15
CA ALA A 439 29.94 -18.78 -14.17
C ALA A 439 29.82 -18.08 -15.53
N SER A 440 28.68 -17.44 -15.79
CA SER A 440 28.35 -16.81 -17.06
C SER A 440 28.89 -15.39 -17.20
N GLU A 441 29.38 -15.05 -18.39
CA GLU A 441 29.75 -13.67 -18.75
C GLU A 441 28.56 -12.89 -19.33
N GLU A 442 27.50 -13.58 -19.77
CA GLU A 442 26.34 -12.97 -20.44
C GLU A 442 25.27 -12.48 -19.45
N PHE A 443 25.26 -13.05 -18.24
CA PHE A 443 24.25 -12.78 -17.21
C PHE A 443 24.85 -12.02 -16.03
N ALA A 444 24.06 -11.11 -15.46
CA ALA A 444 24.40 -10.51 -14.18
C ALA A 444 24.34 -11.57 -13.07
N SER A 445 25.36 -11.58 -12.22
CA SER A 445 25.37 -12.45 -11.04
C SER A 445 24.28 -12.03 -10.07
N ILE A 446 23.55 -13.00 -9.52
CA ILE A 446 22.60 -12.76 -8.43
C ILE A 446 23.42 -12.35 -7.19
N ARG A 447 23.21 -11.13 -6.72
CA ARG A 447 23.87 -10.55 -5.53
C ARG A 447 23.03 -10.70 -4.28
N ARG A 448 21.71 -10.84 -4.44
CA ARG A 448 20.79 -10.94 -3.32
C ARG A 448 19.72 -11.99 -3.58
N LEU A 449 19.57 -12.89 -2.62
CA LEU A 449 18.55 -13.93 -2.60
C LEU A 449 17.71 -13.80 -1.32
N ASP A 450 16.45 -13.43 -1.46
CA ASP A 450 15.52 -13.29 -0.35
C ASP A 450 14.50 -14.44 -0.36
N ILE A 451 14.42 -15.20 0.73
CA ILE A 451 13.46 -16.29 0.89
C ILE A 451 12.60 -16.01 2.11
N GLU A 452 11.31 -15.78 1.87
CA GLU A 452 10.34 -15.39 2.89
C GLU A 452 9.23 -16.42 3.02
N PHE A 453 8.90 -16.81 4.25
CA PHE A 453 7.73 -17.67 4.53
C PHE A 453 6.85 -17.06 5.62
N SER A 454 5.56 -17.32 5.52
CA SER A 454 4.62 -17.11 6.62
C SER A 454 4.99 -18.00 7.81
N PHE A 455 4.71 -17.54 9.03
CA PHE A 455 5.20 -18.14 10.28
C PHE A 455 4.94 -19.66 10.42
N GLN A 456 3.84 -20.17 9.88
CA GLN A 456 3.50 -21.59 9.99
C GLN A 456 4.36 -22.48 9.07
N GLU A 457 4.76 -21.96 7.92
CA GLU A 457 5.54 -22.68 6.91
C GLU A 457 7.05 -22.52 7.11
N GLU A 458 7.45 -21.40 7.72
CA GLU A 458 8.82 -21.15 8.15
C GLU A 458 9.38 -22.32 8.97
N VAL A 459 8.62 -22.81 9.95
CA VAL A 459 9.09 -23.88 10.85
C VAL A 459 9.40 -25.16 10.08
N THR A 460 8.66 -25.44 9.01
CA THR A 460 8.79 -26.67 8.23
C THR A 460 9.92 -26.60 7.21
N HIS A 461 10.02 -25.49 6.47
CA HIS A 461 10.87 -25.42 5.27
C HIS A 461 12.17 -24.64 5.47
N LEU A 462 12.15 -23.54 6.23
CA LEU A 462 13.31 -22.64 6.32
C LEU A 462 14.57 -23.28 6.92
N PRO A 463 14.51 -24.17 7.94
CA PRO A 463 15.72 -24.82 8.44
C PRO A 463 16.45 -25.65 7.38
N LEU A 464 15.70 -26.37 6.54
CA LEU A 464 16.26 -27.17 5.45
C LEU A 464 16.87 -26.27 4.38
N TYR A 465 16.12 -25.28 3.91
CA TYR A 465 16.57 -24.35 2.87
C TYR A 465 17.80 -23.56 3.30
N ARG A 466 17.78 -23.04 4.54
CA ARG A 466 18.93 -22.34 5.12
C ARG A 466 20.17 -23.22 5.11
N ARG A 467 20.06 -24.45 5.59
CA ARG A 467 21.20 -25.37 5.62
C ARG A 467 21.74 -25.64 4.21
N VAL A 468 20.87 -26.07 3.30
CA VAL A 468 21.29 -26.48 1.94
C VAL A 468 21.87 -25.31 1.14
N LEU A 469 21.22 -24.14 1.18
CA LEU A 469 21.64 -22.97 0.42
C LEU A 469 22.90 -22.33 1.01
N CYS A 470 22.99 -22.15 2.33
CA CYS A 470 24.19 -21.60 2.95
C CYS A 470 25.40 -22.52 2.77
N ASP A 471 25.26 -23.83 3.02
CA ASP A 471 26.38 -24.78 2.89
C ASP A 471 27.02 -24.75 1.49
N ARG A 472 26.23 -24.46 0.44
CA ARG A 472 26.69 -24.46 -0.95
C ARG A 472 27.05 -23.08 -1.49
N LEU A 473 26.30 -22.04 -1.13
CA LEU A 473 26.41 -20.72 -1.76
C LEU A 473 27.18 -19.68 -0.92
N GLU A 474 27.37 -19.91 0.38
CA GLU A 474 28.16 -19.03 1.26
C GLU A 474 29.62 -18.79 0.78
N PRO A 475 30.30 -19.71 0.07
CA PRO A 475 31.64 -19.46 -0.46
C PRO A 475 31.72 -18.38 -1.56
N TYR A 476 30.60 -17.97 -2.17
CA TYR A 476 30.60 -16.98 -3.24
C TYR A 476 30.59 -15.55 -2.67
N ASP A 477 31.69 -14.81 -2.90
CA ASP A 477 31.84 -13.45 -2.42
C ASP A 477 30.81 -12.49 -3.06
N GLY A 478 30.19 -11.64 -2.25
CA GLY A 478 29.19 -10.66 -2.69
C GLY A 478 27.76 -11.18 -2.84
N LEU A 479 27.47 -12.46 -2.58
CA LEU A 479 26.10 -12.99 -2.50
C LEU A 479 25.53 -12.84 -1.08
N GLU A 480 24.44 -12.11 -0.94
CA GLU A 480 23.67 -12.01 0.30
C GLU A 480 22.45 -12.95 0.27
N ILE A 481 22.33 -13.83 1.26
CA ILE A 481 21.17 -14.72 1.41
C ILE A 481 20.39 -14.31 2.66
N HIS A 482 19.17 -13.82 2.46
CA HIS A 482 18.29 -13.39 3.54
C HIS A 482 17.13 -14.37 3.69
N PHE A 483 16.91 -14.81 4.92
CA PHE A 483 15.75 -15.62 5.30
C PHE A 483 14.87 -14.79 6.22
N GLY A 484 13.63 -14.54 5.80
CA GLY A 484 12.69 -13.70 6.52
C GLY A 484 11.41 -14.43 6.89
N THR A 485 10.84 -14.06 8.03
CA THR A 485 9.43 -14.34 8.32
C THR A 485 8.59 -13.24 7.70
N VAL A 486 7.60 -13.60 6.90
CA VAL A 486 6.50 -12.69 6.59
C VAL A 486 5.72 -12.54 7.89
N SER A 487 6.00 -11.47 8.65
CA SER A 487 5.21 -11.14 9.82
C SER A 487 3.74 -11.12 9.41
N SER A 488 2.85 -11.69 10.23
CA SER A 488 1.42 -11.97 9.99
C SER A 488 0.52 -10.76 9.66
N ALA A 489 1.11 -9.66 9.18
CA ALA A 489 0.42 -8.53 8.60
C ALA A 489 -0.44 -9.07 7.45
N ARG A 490 -1.74 -8.83 7.56
CA ARG A 490 -2.76 -9.43 6.70
C ARG A 490 -2.79 -8.81 5.30
N GLY A 491 -1.94 -7.83 5.01
CA GLY A 491 -1.87 -7.18 3.71
C GLY A 491 -1.03 -7.96 2.71
N GLY A 492 -1.53 -8.06 1.48
CA GLY A 492 -0.65 -8.36 0.35
C GLY A 492 0.30 -7.19 0.07
N VAL A 493 0.82 -7.13 -1.16
CA VAL A 493 1.63 -6.03 -1.72
C VAL A 493 1.20 -4.62 -1.23
N SER A 494 -0.11 -4.38 -1.09
CA SER A 494 -0.77 -3.15 -0.64
C SER A 494 -0.41 -2.58 0.74
N GLU A 495 -0.01 -3.39 1.74
CA GLU A 495 0.27 -2.84 3.09
C GLU A 495 1.58 -2.05 3.17
N HIS A 496 2.45 -2.12 2.15
CA HIS A 496 3.69 -1.34 2.16
C HIS A 496 3.44 0.17 2.23
N PHE A 497 2.27 0.68 1.84
CA PHE A 497 1.97 2.12 1.84
C PHE A 497 0.66 2.47 2.57
N SER A 498 0.21 1.63 3.51
CA SER A 498 -0.92 2.01 4.36
C SER A 498 -0.68 3.17 5.32
N HIS A 499 0.50 3.79 5.25
CA HIS A 499 1.02 4.70 6.25
C HIS A 499 1.47 5.99 5.57
N LEU A 500 1.10 7.13 6.16
CA LEU A 500 1.29 8.48 5.62
C LEU A 500 2.77 8.91 5.51
N ASP A 501 3.71 7.98 5.72
CA ASP A 501 5.10 8.27 6.13
C ASP A 501 6.21 7.77 5.19
N ASP A 502 5.91 7.24 4.00
CA ASP A 502 6.96 6.90 3.01
C ASP A 502 7.47 8.14 2.26
N ASP A 503 8.18 9.00 3.00
CA ASP A 503 9.08 10.05 2.50
C ASP A 503 10.55 9.73 2.86
N ARG A 504 10.90 8.47 3.18
CA ARG A 504 12.28 8.07 3.51
C ARG A 504 13.02 7.51 2.30
#